data_AF-A0A060C4H3-F1
#
_entry.id   AF-A0A060C4H3-F1
#
_cell.length_a   1.000
_cell.length_b   1.000
_cell.length_c   1.000
_cell.angle_alpha   90.00
_cell.angle_beta   90.00
_cell.angle_gamma   90.00
#
_symmetry.space_group_name_H-M   'P 1'
#
loop_
_entity.id
_entity.type
_entity.pdbx_description
1 polymer ?
#
loop_
_entity_poly.entity_id
_entity_poly.type
_entity_poly.pdbx_seq_one_letter_code
_entity_poly.pdbx_strand_id
1 'polypeptide(L)'
;TIFLINTYWDYVMGEGSFINGAATPWCAAFISYVAHKAGVDDVIPASAAAGYWTTYYQNNPDKGTSHYGDVTYSPQAGDIVSFNDSGTGSADHTGIVCEVTDNVDGSLTIMTVEGNTGYSLANDGSVRQHTYTRSASGSWSDKRSLSFVTPAFSGSSAGSIT
;
A
#
# COMPACT_ATOMS: atom_id res chain seq x y z
N THR A 1 -16.79 -5.87 12.97
CA THR A 1 -15.88 -5.99 11.82
C THR A 1 -16.46 -5.39 10.54
N ILE A 2 -17.73 -5.63 10.17
CA ILE A 2 -18.38 -5.02 8.98
C ILE A 2 -18.53 -3.48 9.04
N PHE A 3 -18.79 -2.90 10.22
CA PHE A 3 -18.98 -1.45 10.38
C PHE A 3 -17.77 -0.60 9.99
N LEU A 4 -16.54 -1.12 10.14
CA LEU A 4 -15.33 -0.37 9.79
C LEU A 4 -15.09 -0.32 8.27
N ILE A 5 -15.56 -1.31 7.52
CA ILE A 5 -15.28 -1.42 6.09
C ILE A 5 -16.14 -0.44 5.29
N ASN A 6 -17.41 -0.26 5.67
CA ASN A 6 -18.27 0.78 5.11
C ASN A 6 -17.64 2.17 5.30
N THR A 7 -17.06 2.44 6.49
CA THR A 7 -16.40 3.72 6.77
C THR A 7 -15.25 4.05 5.82
N TYR A 8 -14.46 3.06 5.41
CA TYR A 8 -13.35 3.28 4.46
C TYR A 8 -13.87 3.64 3.07
N TRP A 9 -14.86 2.89 2.59
CA TRP A 9 -15.44 3.11 1.27
C TRP A 9 -16.21 4.43 1.21
N ASP A 10 -17.06 4.70 2.20
CA ASP A 10 -17.88 5.90 2.24
C ASP A 10 -17.02 7.17 2.34
N TYR A 11 -15.85 7.11 3.02
CA TYR A 11 -14.89 8.23 3.06
C TYR A 11 -14.44 8.68 1.67
N VAL A 12 -14.19 7.73 0.77
CA VAL A 12 -13.63 8.02 -0.56
C VAL A 12 -14.72 8.19 -1.61
N MET A 13 -15.73 7.33 -1.59
CA MET A 13 -16.70 7.17 -2.68
C MET A 13 -18.08 7.77 -2.36
N GLY A 14 -18.33 8.18 -1.11
CA GLY A 14 -19.63 8.59 -0.62
C GLY A 14 -20.55 7.40 -0.26
N GLU A 15 -21.66 7.70 0.43
CA GLU A 15 -22.59 6.68 0.91
C GLU A 15 -23.26 5.90 -0.24
N GLY A 16 -23.31 4.58 -0.11
CA GLY A 16 -24.21 3.72 -0.90
C GLY A 16 -23.64 3.22 -2.22
N SER A 17 -22.67 2.28 -2.17
CA SER A 17 -22.38 1.27 -3.22
C SER A 17 -21.41 0.17 -2.74
N PHE A 18 -21.30 -0.05 -1.43
CA PHE A 18 -20.33 -0.98 -0.87
C PHE A 18 -20.87 -2.42 -0.82
N ILE A 19 -20.15 -3.36 -1.45
CA ILE A 19 -20.36 -4.80 -1.28
C ILE A 19 -19.05 -5.40 -0.78
N ASN A 20 -19.05 -5.94 0.45
CA ASN A 20 -17.83 -6.55 1.00
C ASN A 20 -17.40 -7.77 0.16
N GLY A 21 -16.12 -7.81 -0.21
CA GLY A 21 -15.50 -8.88 -0.99
C GLY A 21 -14.95 -8.40 -2.33
N ALA A 22 -14.66 -9.35 -3.23
CA ALA A 22 -14.02 -9.07 -4.53
C ALA A 22 -14.81 -8.11 -5.45
N ALA A 23 -16.11 -7.89 -5.18
CA ALA A 23 -16.95 -6.97 -5.93
C ALA A 23 -16.62 -5.49 -5.70
N THR A 24 -15.93 -5.15 -4.61
CA THR A 24 -15.56 -3.78 -4.28
C THR A 24 -14.12 -3.75 -3.78
N PRO A 25 -13.11 -3.51 -4.63
CA PRO A 25 -11.72 -3.45 -4.19
C PRO A 25 -11.50 -2.20 -3.34
N TRP A 26 -11.39 -2.35 -2.02
CA TRP A 26 -11.27 -1.24 -1.06
C TRP A 26 -9.87 -1.09 -0.44
N CYS A 27 -8.85 -1.77 -0.98
CA CYS A 27 -7.46 -1.69 -0.49
C CYS A 27 -6.95 -0.22 -0.43
N ALA A 28 -7.16 0.55 -1.50
CA ALA A 28 -6.77 1.95 -1.53
C ALA A 28 -7.68 2.86 -0.67
N ALA A 29 -8.97 2.53 -0.56
CA ALA A 29 -9.88 3.25 0.31
C ALA A 29 -9.50 3.10 1.80
N PHE A 30 -8.99 1.93 2.19
CA PHE A 30 -8.44 1.70 3.51
C PHE A 30 -7.25 2.62 3.82
N ILE A 31 -6.24 2.67 2.94
CA ILE A 31 -5.07 3.54 3.14
C ILE A 31 -5.48 5.02 3.15
N SER A 32 -6.42 5.42 2.29
CA SER A 32 -6.99 6.77 2.28
C SER A 32 -7.61 7.13 3.63
N TYR A 33 -8.39 6.23 4.22
CA TYR A 33 -8.95 6.45 5.56
C TYR A 33 -7.88 6.45 6.65
N VAL A 34 -6.85 5.61 6.56
CA VAL A 34 -5.71 5.64 7.50
C VAL A 34 -5.00 7.00 7.44
N ALA A 35 -4.74 7.53 6.23
CA ALA A 35 -4.17 8.86 6.03
C ALA A 35 -5.04 9.95 6.67
N HIS A 36 -6.36 9.85 6.51
CA HIS A 36 -7.31 10.76 7.14
C HIS A 36 -7.26 10.73 8.65
N LYS A 37 -7.24 9.54 9.23
CA LYS A 37 -7.15 9.38 10.68
C LYS A 37 -5.81 9.85 11.25
N ALA A 38 -4.75 9.79 10.45
CA ALA A 38 -3.43 10.31 10.80
C ALA A 38 -3.28 11.82 10.52
N GLY A 39 -4.23 12.45 9.82
CA GLY A 39 -4.18 13.87 9.47
C GLY A 39 -3.16 14.21 8.39
N VAL A 40 -2.87 13.27 7.49
CA VAL A 40 -1.86 13.40 6.40
C VAL A 40 -2.49 13.35 5.01
N ASP A 41 -3.77 13.71 4.90
CA ASP A 41 -4.54 13.75 3.64
C ASP A 41 -3.95 14.71 2.59
N ASP A 42 -3.14 15.68 3.03
CA ASP A 42 -2.47 16.64 2.16
C ASP A 42 -1.26 16.04 1.44
N VAL A 43 -0.73 14.90 1.93
CA VAL A 43 0.40 14.16 1.38
C VAL A 43 -0.09 12.88 0.69
N ILE A 44 -0.96 12.11 1.34
CA ILE A 44 -1.60 10.91 0.78
C ILE A 44 -3.04 11.27 0.37
N PRO A 45 -3.31 11.46 -0.94
CA PRO A 45 -4.64 11.83 -1.40
C PRO A 45 -5.62 10.66 -1.31
N ALA A 46 -6.89 10.98 -1.03
CA ALA A 46 -7.96 9.99 -1.02
C ALA A 46 -8.22 9.39 -2.42
N SER A 47 -8.20 8.06 -2.52
CA SER A 47 -8.51 7.32 -3.75
C SER A 47 -8.90 5.88 -3.44
N ALA A 48 -9.83 5.33 -4.24
CA ALA A 48 -10.20 3.92 -4.20
C ALA A 48 -9.43 3.09 -5.25
N ALA A 49 -8.62 3.74 -6.09
CA ALA A 49 -7.86 3.10 -7.14
C ALA A 49 -6.39 2.92 -6.72
N ALA A 50 -5.92 1.68 -6.59
CA ALA A 50 -4.54 1.37 -6.18
C ALA A 50 -3.48 1.99 -7.12
N GLY A 51 -3.72 1.99 -8.44
CA GLY A 51 -2.80 2.58 -9.42
C GLY A 51 -2.68 4.10 -9.36
N TYR A 52 -3.59 4.80 -8.66
CA TYR A 52 -3.63 6.26 -8.65
C TYR A 52 -2.38 6.88 -8.03
N TRP A 53 -1.89 6.35 -6.91
CA TRP A 53 -0.81 7.00 -6.16
C TRP A 53 0.51 7.04 -6.93
N THR A 54 0.82 6.01 -7.71
CA THR A 54 2.02 6.02 -8.57
C THR A 54 2.02 7.23 -9.50
N THR A 55 0.92 7.48 -10.21
CA THR A 55 0.77 8.62 -11.11
C THR A 55 0.67 9.94 -10.35
N TYR A 56 0.01 9.96 -9.19
CA TYR A 56 -0.09 11.14 -8.35
C TYR A 56 1.30 11.65 -7.92
N TYR A 57 2.15 10.80 -7.36
CA TYR A 57 3.49 11.20 -6.89
C TYR A 57 4.46 11.49 -8.04
N GLN A 58 4.26 10.91 -9.22
CA GLN A 58 5.00 11.32 -10.43
C GLN A 58 4.69 12.76 -10.85
N ASN A 59 3.44 13.21 -10.66
CA ASN A 59 2.99 14.55 -11.04
C ASN A 59 3.09 15.59 -9.91
N ASN A 60 3.26 15.15 -8.66
CA ASN A 60 3.30 15.99 -7.47
C ASN A 60 4.55 15.64 -6.63
N PRO A 61 5.77 15.96 -7.11
CA PRO A 61 7.01 15.57 -6.44
C PRO A 61 7.22 16.26 -5.08
N ASP A 62 6.48 17.34 -4.79
CA ASP A 62 6.43 17.98 -3.47
C ASP A 62 5.66 17.16 -2.44
N LYS A 63 4.82 16.22 -2.88
CA LYS A 63 4.00 15.35 -2.03
C LYS A 63 4.67 14.01 -1.74
N GLY A 64 5.69 13.64 -2.48
CA GLY A 64 6.39 12.38 -2.29
C GLY A 64 7.17 11.97 -3.53
N THR A 65 7.75 10.78 -3.47
CA THR A 65 8.55 10.22 -4.57
C THR A 65 7.97 8.89 -5.02
N SER A 66 7.80 8.73 -6.32
CA SER A 66 7.44 7.45 -6.93
C SER A 66 8.70 6.70 -7.35
N HIS A 67 8.81 5.44 -6.90
CA HIS A 67 9.92 4.53 -7.24
C HIS A 67 9.50 3.50 -8.29
N TYR A 68 8.47 3.81 -9.07
CA TYR A 68 7.99 2.91 -10.12
C TYR A 68 9.08 2.64 -11.16
N GLY A 69 9.37 1.35 -11.36
CA GLY A 69 10.43 0.89 -12.27
C GLY A 69 11.85 0.95 -11.68
N ASP A 70 12.03 1.50 -10.48
CA ASP A 70 13.31 1.45 -9.79
C ASP A 70 13.47 0.12 -9.04
N VAL A 71 14.15 -0.83 -9.68
CA VAL A 71 14.46 -2.14 -9.11
C VAL A 71 15.53 -2.10 -8.01
N THR A 72 16.23 -0.97 -7.86
CA THR A 72 17.31 -0.80 -6.88
C THR A 72 16.86 -0.14 -5.59
N TYR A 73 15.68 0.50 -5.60
CA TYR A 73 15.10 1.14 -4.41
C TYR A 73 14.98 0.17 -3.23
N SER A 74 15.32 0.62 -2.03
CA SER A 74 15.13 -0.13 -0.79
C SER A 74 13.94 0.43 -0.02
N PRO A 75 12.86 -0.34 0.20
CA PRO A 75 11.68 0.15 0.92
C PRO A 75 11.99 0.57 2.35
N GLN A 76 11.13 1.43 2.90
CA GLN A 76 11.14 1.84 4.30
C GLN A 76 9.73 1.85 4.91
N ALA A 77 9.66 1.86 6.24
CA ALA A 77 8.40 2.03 6.94
C ALA A 77 7.73 3.36 6.55
N GLY A 78 6.42 3.32 6.31
CA GLY A 78 5.64 4.46 5.82
C GLY A 78 5.52 4.54 4.29
N ASP A 79 6.29 3.75 3.53
CA ASP A 79 6.07 3.61 2.09
C ASP A 79 4.70 2.98 1.81
N ILE A 80 4.08 3.39 0.70
CA ILE A 80 2.94 2.66 0.13
C ILE A 80 3.48 1.71 -0.94
N VAL A 81 3.17 0.44 -0.80
CA VAL A 81 3.50 -0.60 -1.78
C VAL A 81 2.33 -0.80 -2.75
N SER A 82 2.66 -0.98 -4.02
CA SER A 82 1.75 -1.24 -5.12
C SER A 82 2.09 -2.59 -5.75
N PHE A 83 1.08 -3.46 -5.87
CA PHE A 83 1.20 -4.78 -6.47
C PHE A 83 0.52 -4.80 -7.84
N ASN A 84 1.23 -5.25 -8.86
CA ASN A 84 0.72 -5.36 -10.23
C ASN A 84 0.59 -6.84 -10.61
N ASP A 85 -0.57 -7.42 -10.29
CA ASP A 85 -0.96 -8.81 -10.52
C ASP A 85 -1.24 -9.09 -12.00
N SER A 86 -1.79 -8.11 -12.70
CA SER A 86 -2.28 -8.21 -14.08
C SER A 86 -1.17 -8.00 -15.12
N GLY A 87 -0.02 -7.45 -14.72
CA GLY A 87 1.06 -7.07 -15.62
C GLY A 87 0.69 -5.93 -16.57
N THR A 88 -0.41 -5.22 -16.32
CA THR A 88 -0.98 -4.19 -17.22
C THR A 88 -0.37 -2.80 -17.01
N GLY A 89 0.63 -2.69 -16.13
CA GLY A 89 1.28 -1.42 -15.76
C GLY A 89 0.53 -0.57 -14.72
N SER A 90 -0.67 -0.99 -14.29
CA SER A 90 -1.39 -0.40 -13.16
C SER A 90 -1.38 -1.34 -11.96
N ALA A 91 -1.38 -0.78 -10.75
CA ALA A 91 -1.47 -1.59 -9.53
C ALA A 91 -2.88 -2.15 -9.36
N ASP A 92 -2.97 -3.44 -9.05
CA ASP A 92 -4.18 -4.20 -8.75
C ASP A 92 -4.46 -4.22 -7.23
N HIS A 93 -3.40 -4.13 -6.42
CA HIS A 93 -3.48 -4.10 -4.97
C HIS A 93 -2.49 -3.11 -4.36
N THR A 94 -2.69 -2.74 -3.09
CA THR A 94 -1.82 -1.81 -2.39
C THR A 94 -1.86 -1.99 -0.87
N GLY A 95 -0.75 -1.67 -0.22
CA GLY A 95 -0.54 -1.79 1.22
C GLY A 95 0.35 -0.69 1.79
N ILE A 96 0.42 -0.60 3.10
CA ILE A 96 1.36 0.28 3.82
C ILE A 96 2.51 -0.59 4.34
N VAL A 97 3.75 -0.25 4.04
CA VAL A 97 4.94 -0.88 4.65
C VAL A 97 5.06 -0.40 6.08
N CYS A 98 5.04 -1.32 7.05
CA CYS A 98 5.14 -1.01 8.47
C CYS A 98 6.53 -1.28 9.03
N GLU A 99 7.20 -2.32 8.52
CA GLU A 99 8.52 -2.72 8.98
C GLU A 99 9.38 -3.20 7.81
N VAL A 100 10.68 -2.98 7.93
CA VAL A 100 11.69 -3.45 6.98
C VAL A 100 12.84 -4.06 7.75
N THR A 101 13.24 -5.27 7.36
CA THR A 101 14.31 -6.04 7.99
C THR A 101 15.32 -6.45 6.94
N ASP A 102 16.55 -5.95 7.06
CA ASP A 102 17.68 -6.45 6.28
C ASP A 102 18.15 -7.79 6.86
N ASN A 103 18.24 -8.81 6.02
CA ASN A 103 18.66 -10.15 6.42
C ASN A 103 20.16 -10.35 6.16
N VAL A 104 20.77 -11.24 6.93
CA VAL A 104 22.22 -11.53 6.87
C VAL A 104 22.67 -12.13 5.53
N ASP A 105 21.76 -12.74 4.78
CA ASP A 105 22.01 -13.31 3.46
C ASP A 105 21.91 -12.29 2.31
N GLY A 106 21.72 -11.00 2.64
CA GLY A 106 21.55 -9.91 1.69
C GLY A 106 20.13 -9.80 1.11
N SER A 107 19.18 -10.62 1.57
CA SER A 107 17.76 -10.42 1.29
C SER A 107 17.17 -9.32 2.19
N LEU A 108 16.00 -8.80 1.83
CA LEU A 108 15.25 -7.82 2.62
C LEU A 108 13.81 -8.30 2.79
N THR A 109 13.28 -8.20 4.00
CA THR A 109 11.89 -8.56 4.33
C THR A 109 11.10 -7.30 4.67
N ILE A 110 9.93 -7.14 4.08
CA ILE A 110 8.96 -6.10 4.48
C ILE A 110 7.75 -6.76 5.14
N MET A 111 7.22 -6.10 6.17
CA MET A 111 5.88 -6.35 6.67
C MET A 111 4.97 -5.21 6.21
N THR A 112 3.79 -5.56 5.71
CA THR A 112 2.79 -4.61 5.23
C THR A 112 1.49 -4.78 6.00
N VAL A 113 0.70 -3.72 6.07
CA VAL A 113 -0.72 -3.78 6.46
C VAL A 113 -1.57 -3.43 5.25
N GLU A 114 -2.47 -4.34 4.89
CA GLU A 114 -3.24 -4.32 3.66
C GLU A 114 -4.73 -4.46 3.96
N GLY A 115 -5.56 -3.72 3.23
CA GLY A 115 -7.01 -3.86 3.25
C GLY A 115 -7.50 -4.71 2.10
N ASN A 116 -8.66 -5.35 2.26
CA ASN A 116 -9.28 -6.23 1.27
C ASN A 116 -8.36 -7.39 0.87
N THR A 117 -7.88 -8.15 1.85
CA THR A 117 -6.98 -9.29 1.61
C THR A 117 -7.35 -10.52 2.45
N GLY A 118 -6.95 -11.71 1.95
CA GLY A 118 -7.22 -13.06 2.45
C GLY A 118 -5.95 -13.76 2.98
N TYR A 119 -6.06 -14.72 3.91
CA TYR A 119 -4.98 -15.72 4.15
C TYR A 119 -4.97 -16.84 3.09
N SER A 120 -5.98 -16.89 2.22
CA SER A 120 -6.18 -17.94 1.22
C SER A 120 -6.46 -17.33 -0.15
N LEU A 121 -6.52 -18.18 -1.19
CA LEU A 121 -6.91 -17.78 -2.55
C LEU A 121 -8.28 -17.08 -2.62
N ALA A 122 -9.13 -17.27 -1.60
CA ALA A 122 -10.33 -16.47 -1.41
C ALA A 122 -10.01 -15.26 -0.51
N ASN A 123 -10.02 -14.07 -1.11
CA ASN A 123 -10.04 -12.80 -0.41
C ASN A 123 -11.31 -12.74 0.45
N ASP A 124 -11.17 -12.64 1.77
CA ASP A 124 -12.31 -12.56 2.69
C ASP A 124 -12.66 -11.13 3.11
N GLY A 125 -12.02 -10.13 2.48
CA GLY A 125 -12.28 -8.73 2.73
C GLY A 125 -11.92 -8.34 4.16
N SER A 126 -10.69 -8.58 4.59
CA SER A 126 -10.20 -8.12 5.89
C SER A 126 -8.94 -7.25 5.80
N VAL A 127 -8.61 -6.60 6.92
CA VAL A 127 -7.34 -5.89 7.10
C VAL A 127 -6.34 -6.86 7.72
N ARG A 128 -5.18 -7.05 7.12
CA ARG A 128 -4.17 -8.03 7.57
C ARG A 128 -2.75 -7.56 7.39
N GLN A 129 -1.87 -8.23 8.15
CA GLN A 129 -0.43 -8.15 7.95
C GLN A 129 0.02 -9.21 6.95
N HIS A 130 0.90 -8.81 6.02
CA HIS A 130 1.57 -9.69 5.08
C HIS A 130 3.08 -9.47 5.10
N THR A 131 3.83 -10.56 4.87
CA THR A 131 5.29 -10.54 4.82
C THR A 131 5.77 -10.88 3.42
N TYR A 132 6.65 -10.04 2.87
CA TYR A 132 7.27 -10.25 1.56
C TYR A 132 8.78 -10.16 1.68
N THR A 133 9.49 -11.09 1.06
CA THR A 133 10.96 -11.10 1.07
C THR A 133 11.49 -10.89 -0.34
N ARG A 134 12.34 -9.89 -0.53
CA ARG A 134 13.15 -9.69 -1.72
C ARG A 134 14.47 -10.44 -1.55
N SER A 135 14.75 -11.41 -2.42
CA SER A 135 16.03 -12.09 -2.44
C SER A 135 17.18 -11.11 -2.69
N ALA A 136 18.41 -11.50 -2.34
CA ALA A 136 19.61 -10.73 -2.69
C ALA A 136 19.75 -10.48 -4.21
N SER A 137 19.13 -11.33 -5.04
CA SER A 137 19.05 -11.18 -6.50
C SER A 137 17.89 -10.28 -6.98
N GLY A 138 17.13 -9.67 -6.06
CA GLY A 138 16.08 -8.68 -6.37
C GLY A 138 14.68 -9.25 -6.62
N SER A 139 14.45 -10.57 -6.47
CA SER A 139 13.15 -11.19 -6.71
C SER A 139 12.29 -11.23 -5.45
N TRP A 140 11.04 -10.78 -5.53
CA TRP A 140 10.09 -10.83 -4.42
C TRP A 140 9.43 -12.21 -4.28
N SER A 141 9.24 -12.67 -3.03
CA SER A 141 8.67 -13.97 -2.67
C SER A 141 7.29 -14.23 -3.26
N ASP A 142 6.52 -13.17 -3.46
CA ASP A 142 5.18 -13.23 -4.01
C ASP A 142 5.14 -13.31 -5.55
N LYS A 143 6.30 -13.22 -6.21
CA LYS A 143 6.45 -13.19 -7.68
C LYS A 143 5.71 -12.06 -8.40
N ARG A 144 4.98 -11.21 -7.68
CA ARG A 144 4.34 -9.99 -8.16
C ARG A 144 5.37 -8.90 -8.43
N SER A 145 5.10 -8.05 -9.41
CA SER A 145 5.88 -6.82 -9.60
C SER A 145 5.44 -5.82 -8.54
N LEU A 146 6.32 -5.56 -7.58
CA LEU A 146 6.13 -4.53 -6.55
C LEU A 146 6.75 -3.22 -7.00
N SER A 147 6.04 -2.12 -6.74
CA SER A 147 6.56 -0.76 -6.83
C SER A 147 6.21 0.00 -5.56
N PHE A 148 6.95 1.05 -5.26
CA PHE A 148 6.83 1.79 -4.01
C PHE A 148 6.63 3.27 -4.29
N VAL A 149 5.93 3.94 -3.38
CA VAL A 149 5.92 5.39 -3.29
C VAL A 149 6.23 5.79 -1.86
N THR A 150 7.04 6.84 -1.70
CA THR A 150 7.41 7.42 -0.41
C THR A 150 6.69 8.75 -0.24
N PRO A 151 5.64 8.82 0.59
CA PRO A 151 4.98 10.09 0.91
C PRO A 151 5.92 11.03 1.66
N ALA A 152 5.87 12.33 1.34
CA ALA A 152 6.68 13.36 1.99
C ALA A 152 6.00 13.87 3.28
N PHE A 153 5.99 13.04 4.33
CA PHE A 153 5.43 13.44 5.63
C PHE A 153 6.25 14.59 6.25
N SER A 154 5.57 15.63 6.72
CA SER A 154 6.22 16.75 7.41
C SER A 154 6.73 16.31 8.80
N GLY A 155 8.05 16.20 8.96
CA GLY A 155 8.71 15.94 10.26
C GLY A 155 9.37 14.57 10.47
N SER A 156 9.48 13.71 9.45
CA SER A 156 10.05 12.36 9.61
C SER A 156 11.58 12.34 9.60
N SER A 157 12.20 12.64 10.75
CA SER A 157 13.36 11.83 11.15
C SER A 157 12.87 10.39 11.34
N ALA A 158 13.47 9.44 10.62
CA ALA A 158 13.18 8.01 10.70
C ALA A 158 13.13 7.54 12.16
N GLY A 159 11.93 7.38 12.70
CA GLY A 159 11.67 7.03 14.09
C GLY A 159 10.59 5.98 14.11
N SER A 160 10.98 4.77 14.50
CA SER A 160 10.13 3.60 14.71
C SER A 160 8.79 3.95 15.35
N ILE A 161 7.69 3.52 14.73
CA ILE A 161 6.38 3.47 15.37
C ILE A 161 6.42 2.23 16.30
N THR A 162 6.86 2.42 17.54
CA THR A 162 6.70 1.43 18.63
C THR A 162 5.38 1.61 19.35
#